data_AF-A0A915KMR4-F1
#
_entry.id   AF-A0A915KMR4-F1
#
_cell.length_a   1.000
_cell.length_b   1.000
_cell.length_c   1.000
_cell.angle_alpha   90.00
_cell.angle_beta   90.00
_cell.angle_gamma   90.00
#
_symmetry.space_group_name_H-M   'P 1'
#
loop_
_entity.id
_entity.type
_entity.pdbx_description
1 polymer ?
#
loop_
_entity_poly.entity_id
_entity_poly.type
_entity_poly.pdbx_seq_one_letter_code
_entity_poly.pdbx_strand_id
1 'polypeptide(L)'
;MNAAAKFAIEILGIHCLIFHDVDLFPQNDGNYYACSHAKNAAWHIGGYVDSLNYEIWYHHLVGGVASITVENYLRINGYSNLFWGWGGEDDDFGYRLVANDIRIERPDLSVGKMTMLSHVHRTRSAPSEIFSLLKTSKERWKVDGINNTQWIIKK
;
A
#
# COMPACT_ATOMS: atom_id res chain seq x y z
N MET A 1 5.40 -6.23 -4.62
CA MET A 1 4.24 -6.53 -3.75
C MET A 1 3.38 -7.67 -4.28
N ASN A 2 2.78 -7.59 -5.49
CA ASN A 2 1.88 -8.64 -6.00
C ASN A 2 2.45 -10.06 -6.02
N ALA A 3 3.73 -10.26 -6.37
CA ALA A 3 4.36 -11.58 -6.37
C ALA A 3 4.37 -12.23 -4.97
N ALA A 4 4.71 -11.44 -3.93
CA ALA A 4 4.68 -11.90 -2.55
C ALA A 4 3.24 -12.17 -2.07
N ALA A 5 2.28 -11.33 -2.49
CA ALA A 5 0.86 -11.55 -2.18
C ALA A 5 0.35 -12.87 -2.79
N LYS A 6 0.68 -13.16 -4.07
CA LYS A 6 0.35 -14.46 -4.68
C LYS A 6 0.93 -15.62 -3.89
N PHE A 7 2.21 -15.56 -3.55
CA PHE A 7 2.84 -16.60 -2.73
C PHE A 7 2.15 -16.77 -1.38
N ALA A 8 1.89 -15.68 -0.65
CA ALA A 8 1.25 -15.72 0.66
C ALA A 8 -0.19 -16.27 0.60
N ILE A 9 -0.95 -15.92 -0.43
CA ILE A 9 -2.34 -16.38 -0.61
C ILE A 9 -2.35 -17.86 -1.03
N GLU A 10 -1.63 -18.20 -2.09
CA GLU A 10 -1.76 -19.51 -2.76
C GLU A 10 -0.99 -20.62 -2.01
N ILE A 11 0.15 -20.28 -1.40
CA ILE A 11 1.04 -21.27 -0.77
C ILE A 11 0.88 -21.30 0.75
N LEU A 12 0.75 -20.13 1.38
CA LEU A 12 0.70 -20.02 2.85
C LEU A 12 -0.73 -19.96 3.42
N GLY A 13 -1.76 -19.76 2.58
CA GLY A 13 -3.15 -19.66 3.03
C GLY A 13 -3.41 -18.45 3.93
N ILE A 14 -2.69 -17.35 3.72
CA ILE A 14 -2.83 -16.13 4.53
C ILE A 14 -4.08 -15.35 4.11
N HIS A 15 -4.77 -14.74 5.08
CA HIS A 15 -6.00 -13.96 4.85
C HIS A 15 -5.83 -12.45 5.06
N CYS A 16 -4.69 -12.02 5.61
CA CYS A 16 -4.36 -10.62 5.86
C CYS A 16 -2.97 -10.30 5.31
N LEU A 17 -2.87 -9.29 4.45
CA LEU A 17 -1.62 -8.83 3.87
C LEU A 17 -1.19 -7.54 4.55
N ILE A 18 0.08 -7.43 4.91
CA ILE A 18 0.69 -6.21 5.43
C ILE A 18 1.87 -5.89 4.52
N PHE A 19 1.79 -4.76 3.84
CA PHE A 19 2.87 -4.19 3.02
C PHE A 19 3.59 -3.16 3.86
N HIS A 20 4.91 -3.27 3.93
CA HIS A 20 5.68 -2.58 4.95
C HIS A 20 7.07 -2.20 4.43
N ASP A 21 7.37 -0.91 4.43
CA ASP A 21 8.71 -0.41 4.14
C ASP A 21 9.68 -0.79 5.26
N VAL A 22 10.84 -1.32 4.89
CA VAL A 22 11.81 -1.89 5.85
C VAL A 22 12.43 -0.85 6.79
N ASP A 23 12.30 0.43 6.48
CA ASP A 23 12.85 1.56 7.22
C ASP A 23 11.84 2.26 8.14
N LEU A 24 10.61 1.77 8.26
CA LEU A 24 9.60 2.34 9.15
C LEU A 24 9.41 1.50 10.42
N PHE A 25 9.35 2.16 11.59
CA PHE A 25 9.18 1.48 12.87
C PHE A 25 8.10 2.17 13.72
N PRO A 26 7.17 1.43 14.34
CA PRO A 26 6.17 2.03 15.21
C PRO A 26 6.82 2.58 16.48
N GLN A 27 6.38 3.76 16.92
CA GLN A 27 6.80 4.37 18.19
C GLN A 27 5.95 3.90 19.38
N ASN A 28 4.88 3.16 19.11
CA ASN A 28 3.93 2.70 20.11
C ASN A 28 3.47 1.27 19.78
N ASP A 29 3.59 0.36 20.73
CA ASP A 29 3.19 -1.05 20.59
C ASP A 29 1.68 -1.24 20.39
N GLY A 30 0.88 -0.20 20.71
CA GLY A 30 -0.55 -0.14 20.40
C GLY A 30 -0.87 0.14 18.93
N ASN A 31 0.12 0.44 18.08
CA ASN A 31 -0.09 0.51 16.63
C ASN A 31 -0.11 -0.91 16.05
N TYR A 32 -1.25 -1.59 16.18
CA TYR A 32 -1.36 -3.02 15.90
C TYR A 32 -1.22 -3.35 14.41
N TYR A 33 -0.44 -4.39 14.13
CA TYR A 33 -0.20 -4.92 12.79
C TYR A 33 -1.23 -6.00 12.45
N ALA A 34 -2.41 -5.54 12.07
CA ALA A 34 -3.52 -6.39 11.66
C ALA A 34 -4.28 -5.72 10.50
N CYS A 35 -5.16 -6.48 9.86
CA CYS A 35 -6.14 -5.93 8.93
C CYS A 35 -7.26 -5.23 9.71
N SER A 36 -7.89 -4.23 9.10
CA SER A 36 -9.05 -3.57 9.70
C SER A 36 -10.15 -4.59 10.00
N HIS A 37 -10.84 -4.40 11.14
CA HIS A 37 -12.04 -5.15 11.49
C HIS A 37 -13.24 -4.79 10.58
N ALA A 38 -13.21 -3.63 9.91
CA ALA A 38 -14.24 -3.23 8.99
C ALA A 38 -14.10 -3.97 7.65
N LYS A 39 -15.22 -4.55 7.17
CA LYS A 39 -15.24 -5.40 5.98
C LYS A 39 -14.71 -4.70 4.72
N ASN A 40 -15.07 -3.43 4.50
CA ASN A 40 -14.68 -2.65 3.32
C ASN A 40 -13.63 -1.60 3.69
N ALA A 41 -12.54 -2.02 4.34
CA ALA A 41 -11.47 -1.11 4.72
C ALA A 41 -10.08 -1.70 4.45
N ALA A 42 -9.15 -0.81 4.14
CA ALA A 42 -7.73 -0.99 4.29
C ALA A 42 -7.27 -0.18 5.51
N TRP A 43 -6.25 -0.66 6.19
CA TRP A 43 -5.71 -0.04 7.40
C TRP A 43 -4.33 0.54 7.09
N HIS A 44 -4.22 1.86 7.11
CA HIS A 44 -2.98 2.58 6.86
C HIS A 44 -2.25 2.81 8.20
N ILE A 45 -1.42 1.83 8.57
CA ILE A 45 -0.61 1.77 9.80
C ILE A 45 0.46 2.87 9.79
N GLY A 46 1.07 3.11 8.63
CA GLY A 46 2.18 4.04 8.40
C GLY A 46 1.79 5.51 8.25
N GLY A 47 0.61 5.91 8.76
CA GLY A 47 0.00 7.21 8.45
C GLY A 47 0.73 8.44 8.97
N TYR A 48 1.47 8.33 10.07
CA TYR A 48 2.10 9.45 10.74
C TYR A 48 3.60 9.21 10.89
N VAL A 49 4.38 9.66 9.92
CA VAL A 49 5.84 9.46 9.88
C VAL A 49 6.56 10.72 10.36
N ASP A 50 7.58 10.54 11.20
CA ASP A 50 8.38 11.63 11.78
C ASP A 50 9.06 12.52 10.74
N SER A 51 9.63 11.94 9.68
CA SER A 51 10.24 12.66 8.56
C SER A 51 9.25 13.51 7.76
N LEU A 52 7.94 13.25 7.92
CA LEU A 52 6.83 14.00 7.34
C LEU A 52 6.10 14.85 8.40
N ASN A 53 6.72 15.12 9.55
CA ASN A 53 6.16 15.86 10.68
C ASN A 53 4.86 15.27 11.24
N TYR A 54 4.63 13.97 11.05
CA TYR A 54 3.39 13.28 11.42
C TYR A 54 2.14 13.85 10.70
N GLU A 55 2.30 14.42 9.51
CA GLU A 55 1.18 14.98 8.73
C GLU A 55 0.75 14.06 7.58
N ILE A 56 -0.57 14.01 7.35
CA ILE A 56 -1.18 13.33 6.20
C ILE A 56 -1.47 14.37 5.12
N TRP A 57 -0.66 14.36 4.06
CA TRP A 57 -0.69 15.38 3.01
C TRP A 57 -1.94 15.30 2.11
N TYR A 58 -2.54 14.11 1.97
CA TYR A 58 -3.76 13.91 1.19
C TYR A 58 -4.51 12.65 1.62
N HIS A 59 -5.83 12.67 1.42
CA HIS A 59 -6.76 11.67 1.99
C HIS A 59 -6.48 10.22 1.55
N HIS A 60 -6.06 10.01 0.30
CA HIS A 60 -5.83 8.69 -0.28
C HIS A 60 -4.39 8.18 -0.12
N LEU A 61 -3.55 8.87 0.66
CA LEU A 61 -2.20 8.40 0.99
C LEU A 61 -2.27 7.08 1.77
N VAL A 62 -1.54 6.07 1.31
CA VAL A 62 -1.45 4.71 1.88
C VAL A 62 -0.03 4.10 1.81
N GLY A 63 0.99 4.94 1.64
CA GLY A 63 2.38 4.47 1.57
C GLY A 63 2.97 4.11 2.93
N GLY A 64 4.21 3.63 2.93
CA GLY A 64 4.91 3.24 4.16
C GLY A 64 4.44 1.89 4.68
N VAL A 65 3.33 1.87 5.43
CA VAL A 65 2.77 0.62 5.98
C VAL A 65 1.26 0.58 5.81
N ALA A 66 0.77 -0.37 5.03
CA ALA A 66 -0.66 -0.59 4.82
C ALA A 66 -1.01 -2.07 4.92
N SER A 67 -2.16 -2.37 5.51
CA SER A 67 -2.72 -3.71 5.55
C SER A 67 -4.11 -3.79 4.95
N ILE A 68 -4.44 -4.96 4.43
CA ILE A 68 -5.67 -5.22 3.69
C ILE A 68 -5.99 -6.71 3.71
N THR A 69 -7.28 -7.03 3.85
CA THR A 69 -7.72 -8.43 3.76
C THR A 69 -7.50 -8.95 2.35
N VAL A 70 -7.25 -10.26 2.22
CA VAL A 70 -7.07 -10.88 0.90
C VAL A 70 -8.32 -10.70 0.03
N GLU A 71 -9.52 -10.78 0.60
CA GLU A 71 -10.78 -10.49 -0.09
C GLU A 71 -10.75 -9.10 -0.75
N ASN A 72 -10.42 -8.05 0.02
CA ASN A 72 -10.36 -6.69 -0.48
C ASN A 72 -9.21 -6.48 -1.47
N TYR A 73 -8.05 -7.08 -1.23
CA TYR A 73 -6.90 -7.00 -2.12
C TYR A 73 -7.20 -7.59 -3.50
N LEU A 74 -7.84 -8.76 -3.54
CA LEU A 74 -8.26 -9.39 -4.79
C LEU A 74 -9.36 -8.59 -5.48
N ARG A 75 -10.31 -8.03 -4.72
CA ARG A 75 -11.40 -7.18 -5.25
C ARG A 75 -10.89 -5.97 -6.03
N ILE A 76 -9.79 -5.36 -5.61
CA ILE A 76 -9.17 -4.22 -6.30
C ILE A 76 -8.07 -4.60 -7.28
N ASN A 77 -7.91 -5.90 -7.56
CA ASN A 77 -6.83 -6.44 -8.38
C ASN A 77 -5.42 -6.09 -7.87
N GLY A 78 -5.22 -5.95 -6.56
CA GLY A 78 -3.91 -5.66 -5.96
C GLY A 78 -3.26 -4.35 -6.44
N TYR A 79 -1.93 -4.29 -6.36
CA TYR A 79 -1.14 -3.14 -6.84
C TYR A 79 -1.02 -3.15 -8.37
N SER A 80 -0.71 -2.01 -8.95
CA SER A 80 -0.30 -1.89 -10.36
C SER A 80 1.06 -2.56 -10.62
N ASN A 81 1.23 -3.17 -11.80
CA ASN A 81 2.54 -3.68 -12.25
C ASN A 81 3.29 -2.68 -13.15
N LEU A 82 2.72 -1.49 -13.38
CA LEU A 82 3.27 -0.52 -14.34
C LEU A 82 4.17 0.54 -13.71
N PHE A 83 4.25 0.61 -12.38
CA PHE A 83 5.17 1.53 -11.70
C PHE A 83 6.57 0.93 -11.63
N TRP A 84 7.43 1.38 -12.53
CA TRP A 84 8.84 1.03 -12.57
C TRP A 84 9.69 2.22 -12.12
N GLY A 85 10.51 2.02 -11.09
CA GLY A 85 11.24 3.09 -10.43
C GLY A 85 10.55 3.53 -9.13
N TRP A 86 10.93 4.70 -8.60
CA TRP A 86 10.38 5.21 -7.35
C TRP A 86 9.19 6.15 -7.58
N GLY A 87 8.07 5.85 -6.91
CA GLY A 87 6.93 6.74 -6.70
C GLY A 87 5.67 6.43 -7.51
N GLY A 88 4.52 6.74 -6.90
CA GLY A 88 3.18 6.72 -7.50
C GLY A 88 2.44 5.39 -7.39
N GLU A 89 3.10 4.31 -7.03
CA GLU A 89 2.48 3.00 -6.81
C GLU A 89 1.51 3.00 -5.63
N ASP A 90 1.86 3.68 -4.53
CA ASP A 90 1.00 3.80 -3.34
C ASP A 90 -0.17 4.74 -3.62
N ASP A 91 0.05 5.80 -4.40
CA ASP A 91 -1.01 6.71 -4.85
C ASP A 91 -2.04 5.97 -5.71
N ASP A 92 -1.58 5.14 -6.65
CA ASP A 92 -2.43 4.29 -7.48
C ASP A 92 -3.19 3.28 -6.63
N PHE A 93 -2.53 2.65 -5.65
CA PHE A 93 -3.19 1.75 -4.72
C PHE A 93 -4.29 2.46 -3.91
N GLY A 94 -4.00 3.66 -3.40
CA GLY A 94 -4.99 4.53 -2.76
C GLY A 94 -6.19 4.86 -3.66
N TYR A 95 -5.94 5.18 -4.93
CA TYR A 95 -7.01 5.41 -5.91
C TYR A 95 -7.85 4.17 -6.19
N ARG A 96 -7.24 2.99 -6.27
CA ARG A 96 -7.95 1.71 -6.44
C ARG A 96 -8.87 1.41 -5.26
N LEU A 97 -8.42 1.67 -4.03
CA LEU A 97 -9.23 1.52 -2.82
C LEU A 97 -10.47 2.40 -2.89
N VAL A 98 -10.28 3.70 -3.13
CA VAL A 98 -11.38 4.67 -3.22
C VAL A 98 -12.33 4.36 -4.38
N ALA A 99 -11.81 3.95 -5.54
CA ALA A 99 -12.62 3.61 -6.71
C ALA A 99 -13.48 2.35 -6.54
N ASN A 100 -13.19 1.53 -5.53
CA ASN A 100 -13.90 0.29 -5.21
C ASN A 100 -14.59 0.34 -3.85
N ASP A 101 -14.86 1.53 -3.32
CA ASP A 101 -15.56 1.74 -2.04
C ASP A 101 -14.87 1.07 -0.84
N ILE A 102 -13.54 0.98 -0.87
CA ILE A 102 -12.73 0.52 0.25
C ILE A 102 -12.19 1.75 0.99
N ARG A 103 -12.62 1.90 2.24
CA ARG A 103 -12.24 3.03 3.08
C ARG A 103 -10.80 2.87 3.54
N ILE A 104 -10.09 3.97 3.69
CA ILE A 104 -8.77 4.00 4.33
C ILE A 104 -8.98 4.40 5.78
N GLU A 105 -8.79 3.45 6.68
CA GLU A 105 -8.84 3.67 8.12
C GLU A 105 -7.41 3.83 8.65
N ARG A 106 -7.27 4.60 9.74
CA ARG A 106 -5.97 4.94 10.33
C ARG A 106 -6.06 4.88 11.85
N PRO A 107 -4.95 4.58 12.54
CA PRO A 107 -4.87 4.77 13.98
C PRO A 107 -5.03 6.24 14.36
N ASP A 108 -5.32 6.51 15.63
CA ASP A 108 -5.21 7.84 16.19
C ASP A 108 -3.75 8.31 16.17
N LEU A 109 -3.52 9.62 16.01
CA LEU A 109 -2.19 10.23 15.99
C LEU A 109 -1.37 9.94 17.27
N SER A 110 -2.03 9.74 18.41
CA SER A 110 -1.34 9.40 19.67
C SER A 110 -0.72 7.99 19.65
N VAL A 111 -1.20 7.11 18.77
CA VAL A 111 -0.79 5.70 18.66
C VAL A 111 -0.01 5.45 17.37
N GLY A 112 -0.45 6.01 16.24
CA GLY A 112 0.04 5.69 14.90
C GLY A 112 1.36 6.31 14.49
N LYS A 113 2.17 6.82 15.43
CA LYS A 113 3.44 7.47 15.10
C LYS A 113 4.48 6.43 14.67
N MET A 114 5.21 6.78 13.63
CA MET A 114 6.26 5.96 13.03
C MET A 114 7.56 6.76 12.95
N THR A 115 8.67 6.06 13.16
CA THR A 115 10.04 6.56 12.94
C THR A 115 10.56 6.00 11.63
N MET A 116 11.06 6.87 10.75
CA MET A 116 11.75 6.50 9.52
C MET A 116 13.27 6.47 9.75
N LEU A 117 13.92 5.37 9.38
CA LEU A 117 15.39 5.33 9.36
C LEU A 117 15.92 6.34 8.34
N SER A 118 16.97 7.08 8.72
CA SER A 118 17.56 8.06 7.84
C SER A 118 18.14 7.41 6.59
N HIS A 119 17.69 7.87 5.42
CA HIS A 119 18.20 7.45 4.13
C HIS A 119 18.21 8.63 3.14
N VAL A 120 18.93 8.48 2.03
CA VAL A 120 18.88 9.47 0.94
C VAL A 120 17.48 9.45 0.33
N HIS A 121 16.80 10.59 0.31
CA HIS A 121 15.50 10.70 -0.35
C HIS A 121 15.64 10.49 -1.86
N ARG A 122 14.78 9.62 -2.39
CA ARG A 122 14.70 9.38 -3.83
C ARG A 122 13.79 10.41 -4.48
N THR A 123 14.14 10.80 -5.70
CA THR A 123 13.28 11.59 -6.58
C THR A 123 12.51 10.65 -7.50
N ARG A 124 11.32 11.10 -7.95
CA ARG A 124 10.51 10.35 -8.91
C ARG A 124 11.34 10.09 -10.17
N SER A 125 11.44 8.82 -10.55
CA SER A 125 12.31 8.39 -11.65
C SER A 125 11.80 8.85 -13.02
N ALA A 126 10.47 8.89 -13.19
CA ALA A 126 9.80 9.24 -14.44
C ALA A 126 8.47 9.98 -14.15
N PRO A 127 8.51 11.28 -13.77
CA PRO A 127 7.34 11.98 -13.26
C PRO A 127 6.17 12.04 -14.26
N SER A 128 6.44 12.30 -15.55
CA SER A 128 5.43 12.38 -16.61
C SER A 128 4.64 11.08 -16.76
N GLU A 129 5.35 9.96 -16.77
CA GLU A 129 4.83 8.61 -16.90
C GLU A 129 4.01 8.25 -15.68
N ILE A 130 4.52 8.53 -14.47
CA ILE A 130 3.78 8.35 -13.21
C ILE A 130 2.47 9.12 -13.25
N PHE A 131 2.49 10.41 -13.62
CA PHE A 131 1.26 11.21 -13.70
C PHE A 131 0.26 10.66 -14.74
N SER A 132 0.75 10.14 -15.87
CA SER A 132 -0.10 9.50 -16.88
C SER A 132 -0.76 8.22 -16.34
N LEU A 133 0.01 7.37 -15.65
CA LEU A 133 -0.49 6.15 -15.01
C LEU A 133 -1.53 6.44 -13.93
N LEU A 134 -1.29 7.45 -13.09
CA LEU A 134 -2.22 7.86 -12.03
C LEU A 134 -3.56 8.35 -12.58
N LYS A 135 -3.55 9.10 -13.69
CA LYS A 135 -4.79 9.59 -14.34
C LYS A 135 -5.70 8.47 -14.82
N THR A 136 -5.14 7.32 -15.19
CA THR A 136 -5.87 6.17 -15.76
C THR A 136 -6.16 5.08 -14.72
N SER A 137 -5.81 5.31 -13.44
CA SER A 137 -5.91 4.32 -12.36
C SER A 137 -7.31 3.69 -12.26
N LYS A 138 -8.36 4.52 -12.28
CA LYS A 138 -9.77 4.11 -12.07
C LYS A 138 -10.31 3.16 -13.14
N GLU A 139 -9.78 3.24 -14.36
CA GLU A 139 -10.14 2.37 -15.47
C GLU A 139 -9.20 1.17 -15.56
N ARG A 140 -7.90 1.42 -15.36
CA ARG A 140 -6.80 0.48 -15.60
C ARG A 140 -6.72 -0.65 -14.59
N TRP A 141 -7.14 -0.43 -13.34
CA TRP A 141 -7.02 -1.45 -12.28
C TRP A 141 -7.67 -2.79 -12.65
N LYS A 142 -8.71 -2.79 -13.50
CA LYS A 142 -9.40 -4.00 -13.94
C LYS A 142 -8.53 -4.93 -14.79
N VAL A 143 -7.55 -4.37 -15.51
CA VAL A 143 -6.72 -5.10 -16.49
C VAL A 143 -5.25 -5.15 -16.11
N ASP A 144 -4.82 -4.38 -15.11
CA ASP A 144 -3.46 -4.42 -14.56
C ASP A 144 -3.46 -4.63 -13.05
N GLY A 145 -2.87 -5.74 -12.61
CA GLY A 145 -2.59 -5.96 -11.21
C GLY A 145 -2.23 -7.41 -10.84
N ILE A 146 -2.77 -7.93 -9.73
CA ILE A 146 -2.41 -9.28 -9.28
C ILE A 146 -2.82 -10.36 -10.29
N ASN A 147 -3.95 -10.20 -10.98
CA ASN A 147 -4.46 -11.17 -11.94
C ASN A 147 -3.46 -11.49 -13.08
N ASN A 148 -2.73 -10.49 -13.56
CA ASN A 148 -1.75 -10.62 -14.64
C ASN A 148 -0.29 -10.58 -14.16
N THR A 149 -0.06 -10.56 -12.84
CA THR A 149 1.29 -10.63 -12.26
C THR A 149 1.93 -11.99 -12.57
N GLN A 150 3.08 -11.95 -13.24
CA GLN A 150 3.95 -13.10 -13.48
C GLN A 150 5.11 -13.10 -12.48
N TRP A 151 5.44 -14.26 -11.93
CA TRP A 151 6.55 -14.42 -10.99
C TRP A 151 7.13 -15.83 -11.06
N ILE A 152 8.40 -15.96 -10.68
CA ILE A 152 9.10 -17.24 -10.52
C ILE A 152 9.96 -17.18 -9.26
N ILE A 153 9.99 -18.26 -8.47
CA ILE A 153 11.02 -18.42 -7.43
C ILE A 153 12.29 -18.90 -8.12
N LYS A 154 13.35 -18.11 -8.01
CA LYS A 154 14.69 -18.55 -8.38
C LYS A 154 15.31 -19.27 -7.18
N LYS A 155 15.75 -20.50 -7.40
CA LYS A 155 16.56 -21.28 -6.45
C LYS A 155 18.03 -20.90 -6.58
#